data_AF-A0A8D4C6Y2-F1
#
_entry.id   AF-A0A8D4C6Y2-F1
#
_cell.length_a   1.000
_cell.length_b   1.000
_cell.length_c   1.000
_cell.angle_alpha   90.00
_cell.angle_beta   90.00
_cell.angle_gamma   90.00
#
_symmetry.space_group_name_H-M   'P 1'
#
loop_
_entity.id
_entity.type
_entity.pdbx_description
1 polymer ?
#
loop_
_entity_poly.entity_id
_entity_poly.type
_entity_poly.pdbx_seq_one_letter_code
_entity_poly.pdbx_strand_id
1 'polypeptide(L)'
;MKIINALLLPLVLLGSAHALAEDDARLVINGCVIEPDSQCPNADLRGANLANQDLRRINLAGADLSGADLRHANLDLANLEKARLKGANLTRASLQQANLRLADFSEARLVAIRGWGLFGQAAQFRQADLTGAFLEFARLSGAKLHDSRLIAADLEMAWLSKADLKGADLSDANLQEAKFNDANLADANLRGARRHYATFQGTNMEGCRDCPIGWER
;
A
#
# COMPACT_ATOMS: atom_id res chain seq x y z
N MET A 1 89.44 4.86 -14.49
CA MET A 1 88.81 6.16 -14.80
C MET A 1 87.32 5.89 -15.04
N LYS A 2 86.46 6.41 -14.15
CA LYS A 2 85.00 6.72 -14.26
C LYS A 2 84.06 5.67 -14.93
N ILE A 3 83.21 4.96 -14.16
CA ILE A 3 81.81 5.28 -13.75
C ILE A 3 80.82 5.36 -14.94
N ILE A 4 79.74 4.56 -14.87
CA ILE A 4 78.29 4.84 -15.03
C ILE A 4 77.63 3.54 -15.58
N ASN A 5 76.95 2.71 -14.79
CA ASN A 5 75.64 2.79 -14.10
C ASN A 5 74.47 2.18 -14.91
N ALA A 6 73.74 1.34 -14.18
CA ALA A 6 72.62 0.48 -14.56
C ALA A 6 71.43 1.20 -15.21
N LEU A 7 70.56 0.43 -15.88
CA LEU A 7 69.11 0.38 -15.60
C LEU A 7 68.42 -0.70 -16.47
N LEU A 8 68.40 -1.93 -15.96
CA LEU A 8 67.32 -2.88 -16.28
C LEU A 8 66.16 -2.52 -15.34
N LEU A 9 65.12 -1.88 -15.89
CA LEU A 9 63.88 -1.63 -15.17
C LEU A 9 63.19 -2.97 -14.86
N PRO A 10 62.89 -3.29 -13.59
CA PRO A 10 61.88 -4.29 -13.31
C PRO A 10 60.53 -3.66 -13.65
N LEU A 11 59.78 -4.29 -14.54
CA LEU A 11 58.39 -3.95 -14.81
C LEU A 11 57.58 -4.28 -13.54
N VAL A 12 57.44 -3.31 -12.66
CA VAL A 12 56.53 -3.40 -11.51
C VAL A 12 55.11 -3.39 -12.09
N LEU A 13 54.46 -4.55 -12.13
CA LEU A 13 53.01 -4.63 -12.21
C LEU A 13 52.44 -4.05 -10.91
N LEU A 14 52.31 -2.72 -10.88
CA LEU A 14 51.54 -2.00 -9.89
C LEU A 14 50.10 -2.47 -10.01
N GLY A 15 49.61 -3.01 -8.89
CA GLY A 15 48.27 -3.53 -8.78
C GLY A 15 47.22 -2.50 -9.16
N SER A 16 46.20 -3.00 -9.84
CA SER A 16 44.83 -2.59 -9.59
C SER A 16 44.03 -3.88 -9.54
N ALA A 17 44.11 -4.57 -8.40
CA ALA A 17 43.00 -5.39 -7.96
C ALA A 17 41.83 -4.40 -7.86
N HIS A 18 41.06 -4.31 -8.94
CA HIS A 18 39.78 -3.63 -8.94
C HIS A 18 38.92 -4.46 -7.98
N ALA A 19 38.96 -4.09 -6.71
CA ALA A 19 37.99 -4.51 -5.73
C ALA A 19 36.66 -3.85 -6.11
N LEU A 20 36.01 -4.40 -7.13
CA LEU A 20 34.56 -4.30 -7.28
C LEU A 20 33.97 -5.29 -6.28
N ALA A 21 34.12 -4.98 -5.00
CA ALA A 21 33.19 -5.50 -4.02
C ALA A 21 31.93 -4.65 -4.20
N GLU A 22 31.04 -5.07 -5.10
CA GLU A 22 29.65 -4.68 -5.01
C GLU A 22 29.19 -5.11 -3.62
N ASP A 23 28.99 -4.14 -2.74
CA ASP A 23 28.45 -4.36 -1.41
C ASP A 23 26.96 -4.68 -1.57
N ASP A 24 26.69 -5.91 -2.04
CA ASP A 24 25.40 -6.61 -2.07
C ASP A 24 24.93 -6.94 -0.63
N ALA A 25 25.18 -6.02 0.30
CA ALA A 25 24.73 -6.13 1.67
C ALA A 25 23.21 -6.05 1.68
N ARG A 26 22.57 -7.22 1.78
CA ARG A 26 21.13 -7.37 1.98
C ARG A 26 20.69 -6.42 3.09
N LEU A 27 19.68 -5.59 2.81
CA LEU A 27 19.11 -4.71 3.81
C LEU A 27 18.44 -5.56 4.90
N VAL A 28 18.92 -5.44 6.14
CA VAL A 28 18.33 -6.11 7.30
C VAL A 28 17.93 -5.07 8.34
N ILE A 29 16.67 -5.09 8.77
CA ILE A 29 16.13 -4.17 9.77
C ILE A 29 15.53 -5.01 10.90
N ASN A 30 16.09 -4.89 12.10
CA ASN A 30 15.61 -5.61 13.29
C ASN A 30 15.43 -7.12 13.06
N GLY A 31 16.38 -7.72 12.32
CA GLY A 31 16.37 -9.15 11.99
C GLY A 31 15.49 -9.54 10.80
N CYS A 32 14.68 -8.62 10.28
CA CYS A 32 13.95 -8.82 9.02
C CYS A 32 14.86 -8.53 7.83
N VAL A 33 15.02 -9.51 6.94
CA VAL A 33 15.67 -9.27 5.66
C VAL A 33 14.66 -8.66 4.70
N ILE A 34 15.02 -7.53 4.08
CA ILE A 34 14.14 -6.73 3.21
C ILE A 34 14.36 -7.19 1.77
N GLU A 35 13.66 -8.25 1.39
CA GLU A 35 13.63 -8.79 0.03
C GLU A 35 12.38 -9.66 -0.18
N PRO A 36 12.09 -10.09 -1.43
CA PRO A 36 10.95 -10.97 -1.70
C PRO A 36 10.98 -12.26 -0.88
N ASP A 37 9.80 -12.82 -0.58
CA ASP A 37 9.62 -14.07 0.18
C ASP A 37 10.09 -14.10 1.64
N SER A 38 10.73 -13.04 2.11
CA SER A 38 11.26 -13.00 3.47
C SER A 38 10.17 -13.21 4.50
N GLN A 39 10.54 -13.85 5.61
CA GLN A 39 9.64 -14.14 6.72
C GLN A 39 9.93 -13.17 7.86
N CYS A 40 9.11 -12.15 7.98
CA CYS A 40 9.22 -11.09 8.98
C CYS A 40 7.93 -10.89 9.78
N PRO A 41 7.25 -11.96 10.26
CA PRO A 41 6.06 -11.79 11.08
C PRO A 41 6.41 -11.06 12.38
N ASN A 42 5.57 -10.11 12.78
CA ASN A 42 5.74 -9.28 13.98
C ASN A 42 7.04 -8.46 14.02
N ALA A 43 7.72 -8.28 12.89
CA ALA A 43 8.93 -7.47 12.83
C ALA A 43 8.64 -6.01 13.23
N ASP A 44 9.57 -5.40 13.96
CA ASP A 44 9.55 -3.96 14.22
C ASP A 44 10.23 -3.24 13.05
N LEU A 45 9.44 -2.59 12.22
CA LEU A 45 9.86 -1.80 11.07
C LEU A 45 9.34 -0.37 11.17
N ARG A 46 9.09 0.12 12.40
CA ARG A 46 8.57 1.47 12.63
C ARG A 46 9.51 2.51 12.06
N GLY A 47 8.98 3.44 11.27
CA GLY A 47 9.75 4.49 10.61
C GLY A 47 10.80 4.00 9.60
N ALA A 48 10.82 2.71 9.26
CA ALA A 48 11.79 2.16 8.33
C ALA A 48 11.67 2.83 6.95
N ASN A 49 12.81 3.10 6.31
CA ASN A 49 12.85 3.49 4.91
C ASN A 49 12.87 2.23 4.04
N LEU A 50 11.70 1.90 3.50
CA LEU A 50 11.45 0.78 2.61
C LEU A 50 11.04 1.26 1.21
N ALA A 51 11.35 2.52 0.88
CA ALA A 51 11.00 3.09 -0.41
C ALA A 51 11.73 2.36 -1.55
N ASN A 52 11.02 2.12 -2.65
CA ASN A 52 11.50 1.41 -3.85
C ASN A 52 11.92 -0.06 -3.62
N GLN A 53 11.68 -0.64 -2.44
CA GLN A 53 12.06 -2.01 -2.15
C GLN A 53 11.17 -3.02 -2.87
N ASP A 54 11.75 -4.13 -3.30
CA ASP A 54 11.01 -5.31 -3.76
C ASP A 54 10.69 -6.19 -2.55
N LEU A 55 9.42 -6.17 -2.17
CA LEU A 55 8.84 -6.87 -1.01
C LEU A 55 7.79 -7.89 -1.48
N ARG A 56 7.86 -8.34 -2.73
CA ARG A 56 6.88 -9.28 -3.28
C ARG A 56 6.82 -10.55 -2.44
N ARG A 57 5.60 -10.99 -2.11
CA ARG A 57 5.33 -12.21 -1.31
C ARG A 57 5.97 -12.22 0.08
N ILE A 58 6.50 -11.10 0.58
CA ILE A 58 7.04 -11.03 1.93
C ILE A 58 5.93 -11.32 2.95
N ASN A 59 6.27 -12.02 4.03
CA ASN A 59 5.38 -12.20 5.16
C ASN A 59 5.68 -11.16 6.25
N LEU A 60 4.80 -10.16 6.36
CA LEU A 60 4.81 -9.09 7.35
C LEU A 60 3.60 -9.18 8.29
N ALA A 61 3.02 -10.37 8.47
CA ALA A 61 1.85 -10.55 9.32
C ALA A 61 2.15 -10.06 10.75
N GLY A 62 1.30 -9.17 11.27
CA GLY A 62 1.46 -8.56 12.59
C GLY A 62 2.66 -7.61 12.75
N ALA A 63 3.44 -7.35 11.69
CA ALA A 63 4.58 -6.43 11.77
C ALA A 63 4.13 -5.00 12.09
N ASP A 64 4.98 -4.24 12.76
CA ASP A 64 4.76 -2.83 13.04
C ASP A 64 5.56 -1.97 12.05
N LEU A 65 4.88 -1.44 11.04
CA LEU A 65 5.40 -0.51 10.05
C LEU A 65 4.86 0.91 10.28
N SER A 66 4.47 1.26 11.51
CA SER A 66 3.93 2.59 11.82
C SER A 66 4.92 3.68 11.40
N GLY A 67 4.45 4.65 10.61
CA GLY A 67 5.26 5.74 10.06
C GLY A 67 6.34 5.33 9.04
N ALA A 68 6.39 4.07 8.58
CA ALA A 68 7.36 3.63 7.59
C ALA A 68 7.16 4.33 6.22
N ASP A 69 8.26 4.53 5.50
CA ASP A 69 8.24 5.02 4.12
C ASP A 69 8.29 3.83 3.15
N LEU A 70 7.17 3.56 2.49
CA LEU A 70 6.96 2.47 1.54
C LEU A 70 6.66 3.03 0.13
N ARG A 71 7.02 4.28 -0.14
CA ARG A 71 6.80 4.89 -1.45
C ARG A 71 7.41 4.04 -2.55
N HIS A 72 6.64 3.78 -3.60
CA HIS A 72 7.07 2.97 -4.75
C HIS A 72 7.52 1.53 -4.42
N ALA A 73 7.28 1.04 -3.20
CA ALA A 73 7.61 -0.35 -2.85
C ALA A 73 6.70 -1.33 -3.61
N ASN A 74 7.23 -2.51 -3.92
CA ASN A 74 6.46 -3.60 -4.50
C ASN A 74 6.08 -4.61 -3.42
N LEU A 75 4.84 -4.56 -2.93
CA LEU A 75 4.24 -5.48 -1.95
C LEU A 75 3.25 -6.44 -2.63
N ASP A 76 3.37 -6.70 -3.93
CA ASP A 76 2.47 -7.61 -4.62
C ASP A 76 2.52 -9.00 -3.95
N LEU A 77 1.33 -9.57 -3.70
CA LEU A 77 1.14 -10.85 -3.00
C LEU A 77 1.71 -10.89 -1.56
N ALA A 78 2.11 -9.77 -0.96
CA ALA A 78 2.61 -9.73 0.41
C ALA A 78 1.51 -10.09 1.42
N ASN A 79 1.92 -10.69 2.54
CA ASN A 79 1.03 -10.92 3.69
C ASN A 79 1.23 -9.82 4.73
N LEU A 80 0.26 -8.91 4.85
CA LEU A 80 0.20 -7.82 5.83
C LEU A 80 -0.94 -8.03 6.83
N GLU A 81 -1.44 -9.26 6.98
CA GLU A 81 -2.53 -9.55 7.91
C GLU A 81 -2.20 -9.03 9.32
N LYS A 82 -3.10 -8.22 9.90
CA LYS A 82 -2.95 -7.59 11.23
C LYS A 82 -1.72 -6.69 11.39
N ALA A 83 -1.01 -6.34 10.31
CA ALA A 83 0.11 -5.41 10.38
C ALA A 83 -0.36 -4.01 10.79
N ARG A 84 0.51 -3.26 11.47
CA ARG A 84 0.26 -1.87 11.86
C ARG A 84 1.01 -0.94 10.92
N LEU A 85 0.28 -0.13 10.17
CA LEU A 85 0.79 0.82 9.20
C LEU A 85 0.25 2.24 9.47
N LYS A 86 -0.07 2.54 10.73
CA LYS A 86 -0.60 3.84 11.11
C LYS A 86 0.38 4.94 10.67
N GLY A 87 -0.12 5.91 9.91
CA GLY A 87 0.69 7.03 9.39
C GLY A 87 1.79 6.63 8.39
N ALA A 88 1.84 5.38 7.93
CA ALA A 88 2.82 4.95 6.93
C ALA A 88 2.53 5.59 5.57
N ASN A 89 3.57 5.70 4.74
CA ASN A 89 3.48 6.32 3.44
C ASN A 89 3.71 5.31 2.32
N LEU A 90 2.63 4.85 1.69
CA LEU A 90 2.61 3.88 0.61
C LEU A 90 2.36 4.52 -0.76
N THR A 91 2.66 5.81 -0.93
CA THR A 91 2.33 6.51 -2.18
C THR A 91 2.97 5.82 -3.38
N ARG A 92 2.14 5.48 -4.38
CA ARG A 92 2.54 4.75 -5.60
C ARG A 92 3.15 3.36 -5.34
N ALA A 93 2.90 2.76 -4.18
CA ALA A 93 3.26 1.37 -3.93
C ALA A 93 2.36 0.40 -4.72
N SER A 94 2.86 -0.80 -4.97
CA SER A 94 2.10 -1.91 -5.53
C SER A 94 1.69 -2.87 -4.41
N LEU A 95 0.41 -3.19 -4.33
CA LEU A 95 -0.25 -4.06 -3.33
C LEU A 95 -1.16 -5.07 -4.04
N GLN A 96 -0.82 -5.44 -5.28
CA GLN A 96 -1.64 -6.30 -6.11
C GLN A 96 -1.85 -7.63 -5.39
N GLN A 97 -3.11 -8.02 -5.19
CA GLN A 97 -3.50 -9.26 -4.52
C GLN A 97 -2.90 -9.46 -3.12
N ALA A 98 -2.42 -8.40 -2.45
CA ALA A 98 -1.86 -8.49 -1.10
C ALA A 98 -2.94 -8.81 -0.05
N ASN A 99 -2.55 -9.51 1.02
CA ASN A 99 -3.42 -9.80 2.16
C ASN A 99 -3.32 -8.69 3.20
N LEU A 100 -4.31 -7.81 3.28
CA LEU A 100 -4.41 -6.69 4.21
C LEU A 100 -5.43 -6.93 5.33
N ARG A 101 -5.95 -8.16 5.47
CA ARG A 101 -7.04 -8.44 6.43
C ARG A 101 -6.66 -7.99 7.82
N LEU A 102 -7.57 -7.25 8.46
CA LEU A 102 -7.39 -6.73 9.83
C LEU A 102 -6.19 -5.80 10.03
N ALA A 103 -5.49 -5.38 8.97
CA ALA A 103 -4.38 -4.44 9.07
C ALA A 103 -4.87 -3.03 9.43
N ASP A 104 -4.01 -2.25 10.07
CA ASP A 104 -4.31 -0.87 10.45
C ASP A 104 -3.53 0.14 9.60
N PHE A 105 -4.20 0.74 8.63
CA PHE A 105 -3.72 1.84 7.78
C PHE A 105 -4.31 3.19 8.20
N SER A 106 -4.76 3.35 9.45
CA SER A 106 -5.30 4.63 9.92
C SER A 106 -4.28 5.75 9.69
N GLU A 107 -4.73 6.90 9.18
CA GLU A 107 -3.89 8.07 8.87
C GLU A 107 -2.77 7.80 7.83
N ALA A 108 -2.76 6.63 7.17
CA ALA A 108 -1.74 6.29 6.18
C ALA A 108 -1.99 7.00 4.83
N ARG A 109 -0.91 7.21 4.07
CA ARG A 109 -0.97 7.80 2.73
C ARG A 109 -0.81 6.72 1.66
N LEU A 110 -1.91 6.31 1.05
CA LEU A 110 -2.04 5.30 0.00
C LEU A 110 -2.36 5.93 -1.38
N VAL A 111 -1.91 7.15 -1.61
CA VAL A 111 -2.17 7.89 -2.86
C VAL A 111 -1.63 7.10 -4.05
N ALA A 112 -2.49 6.88 -5.04
CA ALA A 112 -2.16 6.20 -6.29
C ALA A 112 -1.51 4.81 -6.12
N ILE A 113 -1.88 4.05 -5.08
CA ILE A 113 -1.47 2.64 -4.98
C ILE A 113 -2.09 1.81 -6.10
N ARG A 114 -1.41 0.72 -6.48
CA ARG A 114 -2.00 -0.35 -7.31
C ARG A 114 -2.44 -1.49 -6.41
N GLY A 115 -3.74 -1.67 -6.24
CA GLY A 115 -4.35 -2.58 -5.28
C GLY A 115 -5.34 -3.57 -5.90
N TRP A 116 -5.22 -3.87 -7.19
CA TRP A 116 -6.13 -4.78 -7.89
C TRP A 116 -6.27 -6.11 -7.14
N GLY A 117 -7.50 -6.51 -6.87
CA GLY A 117 -7.81 -7.78 -6.23
C GLY A 117 -7.29 -7.95 -4.79
N LEU A 118 -6.87 -6.89 -4.10
CA LEU A 118 -6.37 -6.98 -2.73
C LEU A 118 -7.42 -7.52 -1.75
N PHE A 119 -6.96 -8.07 -0.62
CA PHE A 119 -7.81 -8.62 0.43
C PHE A 119 -7.77 -7.74 1.68
N GLY A 120 -8.65 -6.75 1.77
CA GLY A 120 -8.72 -5.80 2.89
C GLY A 120 -9.94 -5.98 3.79
N GLN A 121 -10.47 -7.20 3.91
CA GLN A 121 -11.63 -7.43 4.79
C GLN A 121 -11.31 -7.03 6.23
N ALA A 122 -12.19 -6.21 6.82
CA ALA A 122 -12.05 -5.64 8.16
C ALA A 122 -10.75 -4.84 8.41
N ALA A 123 -10.02 -4.45 7.36
CA ALA A 123 -8.89 -3.54 7.48
C ALA A 123 -9.35 -2.13 7.90
N GLN A 124 -8.48 -1.39 8.58
CA GLN A 124 -8.74 -0.04 9.06
C GLN A 124 -8.04 0.96 8.14
N PHE A 125 -8.78 1.94 7.62
CA PHE A 125 -8.34 3.03 6.75
C PHE A 125 -8.86 4.38 7.27
N ARG A 126 -9.06 4.48 8.59
CA ARG A 126 -9.62 5.65 9.27
C ARG A 126 -8.77 6.87 8.92
N GLN A 127 -9.37 7.91 8.33
CA GLN A 127 -8.65 9.13 7.94
C GLN A 127 -7.47 8.89 6.96
N ALA A 128 -7.43 7.74 6.28
CA ALA A 128 -6.38 7.44 5.32
C ALA A 128 -6.61 8.21 4.00
N ASP A 129 -5.53 8.49 3.28
CA ASP A 129 -5.58 9.11 1.96
C ASP A 129 -5.36 8.06 0.86
N LEU A 130 -6.44 7.65 0.20
CA LEU A 130 -6.47 6.75 -0.94
C LEU A 130 -6.77 7.49 -2.25
N THR A 131 -6.48 8.80 -2.33
CA THR A 131 -6.72 9.60 -3.54
C THR A 131 -6.07 8.93 -4.76
N GLY A 132 -6.87 8.69 -5.81
CA GLY A 132 -6.41 8.06 -7.06
C GLY A 132 -5.92 6.61 -6.93
N ALA A 133 -6.24 5.91 -5.83
CA ALA A 133 -5.89 4.50 -5.67
C ALA A 133 -6.62 3.61 -6.70
N PHE A 134 -5.92 2.63 -7.27
CA PHE A 134 -6.48 1.61 -8.17
C PHE A 134 -6.88 0.39 -7.35
N LEU A 135 -8.16 0.23 -7.07
CA LEU A 135 -8.73 -0.79 -6.17
C LEU A 135 -9.75 -1.67 -6.91
N GLU A 136 -9.62 -1.82 -8.23
CA GLU A 136 -10.52 -2.68 -9.00
C GLU A 136 -10.49 -4.11 -8.42
N PHE A 137 -11.67 -4.73 -8.29
CA PHE A 137 -11.84 -6.06 -7.68
C PHE A 137 -11.34 -6.21 -6.21
N ALA A 138 -11.00 -5.12 -5.52
CA ALA A 138 -10.57 -5.19 -4.13
C ALA A 138 -11.68 -5.72 -3.22
N ARG A 139 -11.31 -6.56 -2.24
CA ARG A 139 -12.23 -7.13 -1.25
C ARG A 139 -12.12 -6.37 0.07
N LEU A 140 -13.03 -5.42 0.27
CA LEU A 140 -13.03 -4.47 1.40
C LEU A 140 -14.24 -4.67 2.32
N SER A 141 -14.87 -5.85 2.31
CA SER A 141 -16.06 -6.10 3.14
C SER A 141 -15.75 -5.88 4.63
N GLY A 142 -16.58 -5.10 5.31
CA GLY A 142 -16.38 -4.74 6.71
C GLY A 142 -15.21 -3.78 7.00
N ALA A 143 -14.50 -3.28 5.98
CA ALA A 143 -13.40 -2.32 6.17
C ALA A 143 -13.90 -1.02 6.80
N LYS A 144 -13.01 -0.34 7.55
CA LYS A 144 -13.31 0.92 8.25
C LYS A 144 -12.63 2.09 7.55
N LEU A 145 -13.37 2.79 6.70
CA LEU A 145 -12.93 3.87 5.80
C LEU A 145 -13.50 5.24 6.22
N HIS A 146 -13.95 5.37 7.46
CA HIS A 146 -14.57 6.60 7.91
C HIS A 146 -13.58 7.78 7.88
N ASP A 147 -14.09 8.93 7.44
CA ASP A 147 -13.35 10.17 7.18
C ASP A 147 -12.14 9.99 6.24
N SER A 148 -12.10 8.91 5.45
CA SER A 148 -11.02 8.67 4.47
C SER A 148 -11.24 9.46 3.18
N ARG A 149 -10.15 9.67 2.44
CA ARG A 149 -10.18 10.31 1.12
C ARG A 149 -10.02 9.25 0.04
N LEU A 150 -11.04 9.09 -0.79
CA LEU A 150 -11.09 8.18 -1.94
C LEU A 150 -11.35 8.97 -3.24
N ILE A 151 -10.93 10.24 -3.27
CA ILE A 151 -11.16 11.13 -4.41
C ILE A 151 -10.50 10.53 -5.65
N ALA A 152 -11.27 10.42 -6.74
CA ALA A 152 -10.84 9.84 -8.01
C ALA A 152 -10.23 8.42 -7.89
N ALA A 153 -10.52 7.68 -6.80
CA ALA A 153 -10.12 6.29 -6.68
C ALA A 153 -10.92 5.41 -7.65
N ASP A 154 -10.29 4.37 -8.18
CA ASP A 154 -10.97 3.35 -8.96
C ASP A 154 -11.38 2.19 -8.06
N LEU A 155 -12.68 2.03 -7.84
CA LEU A 155 -13.30 0.97 -7.05
C LEU A 155 -14.22 0.11 -7.93
N GLU A 156 -14.01 0.11 -9.25
CA GLU A 156 -14.80 -0.72 -10.15
C GLU A 156 -14.77 -2.18 -9.71
N MET A 157 -15.95 -2.82 -9.62
CA MET A 157 -16.09 -4.20 -9.16
C MET A 157 -15.59 -4.49 -7.72
N ALA A 158 -15.29 -3.46 -6.92
CA ALA A 158 -14.85 -3.64 -5.54
C ALA A 158 -16.00 -4.09 -4.62
N TRP A 159 -15.67 -4.91 -3.61
CA TRP A 159 -16.64 -5.45 -2.66
C TRP A 159 -16.54 -4.73 -1.32
N LEU A 160 -17.45 -3.78 -1.08
CA LEU A 160 -17.53 -2.94 0.11
C LEU A 160 -18.74 -3.29 1.01
N SER A 161 -19.33 -4.47 0.87
CA SER A 161 -20.46 -4.86 1.71
C SER A 161 -20.12 -4.73 3.20
N LYS A 162 -20.98 -4.11 4.00
CA LYS A 162 -20.77 -3.83 5.43
C LYS A 162 -19.58 -2.93 5.77
N ALA A 163 -18.96 -2.29 4.77
CA ALA A 163 -17.89 -1.33 5.02
C ALA A 163 -18.46 -0.05 5.68
N ASP A 164 -17.64 0.58 6.51
CA ASP A 164 -17.99 1.83 7.19
C ASP A 164 -17.26 2.99 6.53
N LEU A 165 -17.96 3.74 5.69
CA LEU A 165 -17.48 4.88 4.92
C LEU A 165 -18.09 6.20 5.43
N LYS A 166 -18.49 6.27 6.71
CA LYS A 166 -19.05 7.49 7.28
C LYS A 166 -18.11 8.67 7.05
N GLY A 167 -18.61 9.77 6.48
CA GLY A 167 -17.82 10.98 6.22
C GLY A 167 -16.73 10.83 5.14
N ALA A 168 -16.66 9.69 4.43
CA ALA A 168 -15.65 9.49 3.41
C ALA A 168 -15.88 10.37 2.17
N ASP A 169 -14.81 10.88 1.57
CA ASP A 169 -14.88 11.64 0.33
C ASP A 169 -14.59 10.73 -0.88
N LEU A 170 -15.65 10.37 -1.60
CA LEU A 170 -15.62 9.56 -2.82
C LEU A 170 -15.85 10.43 -4.07
N SER A 171 -15.55 11.74 -4.00
CA SER A 171 -15.73 12.63 -5.13
C SER A 171 -14.98 12.12 -6.36
N ASP A 172 -15.66 12.12 -7.51
CA ASP A 172 -15.10 11.70 -8.81
C ASP A 172 -14.58 10.24 -8.85
N ALA A 173 -14.90 9.41 -7.85
CA ALA A 173 -14.50 8.00 -7.82
C ALA A 173 -15.23 7.17 -8.88
N ASN A 174 -14.55 6.14 -9.42
CA ASN A 174 -15.18 5.11 -10.25
C ASN A 174 -15.76 4.02 -9.33
N LEU A 175 -17.07 3.98 -9.15
CA LEU A 175 -17.79 3.01 -8.33
C LEU A 175 -18.60 2.01 -9.16
N GLN A 176 -18.33 1.91 -10.46
CA GLN A 176 -19.13 1.06 -11.34
C GLN A 176 -19.09 -0.39 -10.86
N GLU A 177 -20.26 -1.03 -10.84
CA GLU A 177 -20.45 -2.42 -10.39
C GLU A 177 -20.03 -2.73 -8.93
N ALA A 178 -19.58 -1.73 -8.17
CA ALA A 178 -19.16 -1.88 -6.78
C ALA A 178 -20.32 -2.29 -5.86
N LYS A 179 -20.02 -3.08 -4.82
CA LYS A 179 -21.03 -3.63 -3.90
C LYS A 179 -20.98 -2.92 -2.56
N PHE A 180 -21.98 -2.10 -2.24
CA PHE A 180 -22.11 -1.35 -0.98
C PHE A 180 -23.20 -1.91 -0.05
N ASN A 181 -23.70 -3.12 -0.28
CA ASN A 181 -24.82 -3.65 0.50
C ASN A 181 -24.49 -3.65 2.01
N ASP A 182 -25.42 -3.17 2.82
CA ASP A 182 -25.29 -2.97 4.28
C ASP A 182 -24.11 -2.05 4.70
N ALA A 183 -23.54 -1.26 3.79
CA ALA A 183 -22.49 -0.31 4.12
C ALA A 183 -23.05 0.94 4.84
N ASN A 184 -22.16 1.71 5.44
CA ASN A 184 -22.47 3.00 6.03
C ASN A 184 -21.84 4.12 5.20
N LEU A 185 -22.64 4.87 4.45
CA LEU A 185 -22.27 6.07 3.69
C LEU A 185 -22.81 7.36 4.34
N ALA A 186 -23.17 7.32 5.62
CA ALA A 186 -23.65 8.52 6.30
C ALA A 186 -22.63 9.66 6.18
N ASP A 187 -23.09 10.87 5.87
CA ASP A 187 -22.24 12.05 5.67
C ASP A 187 -21.16 11.93 4.56
N ALA A 188 -21.17 10.86 3.75
CA ALA A 188 -20.20 10.67 2.67
C ALA A 188 -20.46 11.65 1.51
N ASN A 189 -19.44 11.88 0.69
CA ASN A 189 -19.54 12.73 -0.49
C ASN A 189 -19.29 11.92 -1.78
N LEU A 190 -20.34 11.76 -2.61
CA LEU A 190 -20.29 11.04 -3.88
C LEU A 190 -20.37 11.98 -5.11
N ARG A 191 -20.09 13.27 -4.94
CA ARG A 191 -20.16 14.25 -6.05
C ARG A 191 -19.28 13.80 -7.23
N GLY A 192 -19.88 13.65 -8.41
CA GLY A 192 -19.17 13.24 -9.63
C GLY A 192 -18.82 11.75 -9.70
N ALA A 193 -19.14 10.94 -8.67
CA ALA A 193 -18.84 9.53 -8.67
C ALA A 193 -19.63 8.76 -9.75
N ARG A 194 -18.95 7.89 -10.49
CA ARG A 194 -19.57 7.02 -11.52
C ARG A 194 -20.11 5.77 -10.85
N ARG A 195 -21.42 5.56 -10.84
CA ARG A 195 -22.07 4.51 -10.03
C ARG A 195 -22.95 3.52 -10.82
N HIS A 196 -22.74 3.41 -12.13
CA HIS A 196 -23.52 2.48 -12.96
C HIS A 196 -23.36 1.05 -12.42
N TYR A 197 -24.47 0.34 -12.24
CA TYR A 197 -24.53 -1.05 -11.74
C TYR A 197 -23.97 -1.29 -10.33
N ALA A 198 -23.61 -0.25 -9.59
CA ALA A 198 -23.29 -0.35 -8.18
C ALA A 198 -24.53 -0.76 -7.38
N THR A 199 -24.38 -1.50 -6.27
CA THR A 199 -25.51 -1.94 -5.43
C THR A 199 -25.45 -1.32 -4.04
N PHE A 200 -26.59 -0.85 -3.54
CA PHE A 200 -26.69 -0.13 -2.26
C PHE A 200 -27.80 -0.64 -1.34
N GLN A 201 -28.13 -1.94 -1.40
CA GLN A 201 -29.20 -2.51 -0.59
C GLN A 201 -28.85 -2.43 0.90
N GLY A 202 -29.72 -1.84 1.72
CA GLY A 202 -29.49 -1.68 3.17
C GLY A 202 -28.37 -0.70 3.53
N THR A 203 -27.89 0.10 2.58
CA THR A 203 -26.82 1.07 2.82
C THR A 203 -27.37 2.30 3.55
N ASN A 204 -26.81 2.65 4.71
CA ASN A 204 -27.15 3.91 5.38
C ASN A 204 -26.58 5.10 4.58
N MET A 205 -27.42 6.02 4.13
CA MET A 205 -27.02 7.22 3.37
C MET A 205 -27.47 8.54 4.03
N GLU A 206 -27.78 8.53 5.33
CA GLU A 206 -28.17 9.75 6.05
C GLU A 206 -27.12 10.86 5.87
N GLY A 207 -27.54 12.05 5.43
CA GLY A 207 -26.62 13.18 5.21
C GLY A 207 -25.65 13.02 4.04
N CYS A 208 -25.70 11.93 3.27
CA CYS A 208 -24.81 11.73 2.14
C CYS A 208 -25.08 12.74 1.00
N ARG A 209 -24.01 13.29 0.44
CA ARG A 209 -24.05 14.21 -0.71
C ARG A 209 -23.96 13.46 -2.03
N ASP A 210 -24.88 13.75 -2.96
CA ASP A 210 -24.98 13.14 -4.30
C ASP A 210 -25.11 11.59 -4.31
N CYS A 211 -25.43 11.00 -3.16
CA CYS A 211 -25.85 9.60 -3.06
C CYS A 211 -27.15 9.36 -3.86
N PRO A 212 -27.34 8.14 -4.39
CA PRO A 212 -28.54 7.85 -5.15
C PRO A 212 -29.77 7.82 -4.23
N ILE A 213 -30.82 8.54 -4.64
CA ILE A 213 -32.08 8.63 -3.89
C ILE A 213 -32.97 7.42 -4.22
N GLY A 214 -33.68 6.88 -3.23
CA GLY A 214 -34.76 5.92 -3.46
C GLY A 214 -34.32 4.45 -3.59
N TRP A 215 -33.09 4.09 -3.21
CA TRP A 215 -32.60 2.71 -3.18
C TRP A 215 -33.22 1.84 -2.09
N GLU A 216 -33.87 2.45 -1.11
CA GLU A 216 -34.59 1.76 -0.03
C GLU A 216 -36.06 1.46 -0.37
N ARG A 217 -36.53 1.84 -1.57
CA ARG A 217 -37.89 1.52 -2.06
C ARG A 217 -37.90 0.29 -2.96
#